data_AF-A0A972DUP4-F1
#
_entry.id   AF-A0A972DUP4-F1
#
_cell.length_a   1.000
_cell.length_b   1.000
_cell.length_c   1.000
_cell.angle_alpha   90.00
_cell.angle_beta   90.00
_cell.angle_gamma   90.00
#
_symmetry.space_group_name_H-M   'P 1'
#
loop_
_entity.id
_entity.type
_entity.pdbx_description
1 polymer ?
#
loop_
_entity_poly.entity_id
_entity_poly.type
_entity_poly.pdbx_seq_one_letter_code
_entity_poly.pdbx_strand_id
1 'polypeptide(L)'
;MRLVYWLGLGMLLAAVSAATAAPVEVGSGVNEARVYIEWADGFRVEHLVRFGLTEADTITGLGLLDIIEADSELVVTRADYGWGIAVDGFRYQDHNDVGYGGGDLWWHYWTDNAGSRESWVSPWTGAADRIVRHGDADGWIYGHGDAPKPAWETLFLSGYGQYAHDTNDFATAWVDYQPSGMMNDWLNGIPFNDPNAALGRPTVDTTGDDWSIPLDAAAPVVPVYPPFRQFETVFLGEGGSITLAFSHPVRDDEYNPYGLDFLVFGNAPQALASGQTWDNGDPAEVIVGDSGGSEPGIVSVSQDGATWYSFTNDPNFMADDPGFIKLAADADDGPFCDGFAPTLGRVYDPCHADASIGEWNLWWAEPTNPTLPVDPNLSFETLAGRSVARVAQTYGDSAGGTGYDIARLDLPLDPQTQRKWFRYVRIDDAPGGGAPEIDAVADVSCPGDYKHPAPLGDVNGDWRVDATDEAIVTERLGVEITDSDNPAAKADLNGDGRVDEADLEIVQANIGTIAWGQR
;
A
#
# COMPACT_ATOMS: atom_id res chain seq x y z
N MET A 1 63.98 16.97 -18.32
CA MET A 1 63.25 17.62 -17.22
C MET A 1 61.79 17.25 -17.34
N ARG A 2 61.29 16.40 -16.44
CA ARG A 2 59.94 15.82 -16.47
C ARG A 2 58.96 16.81 -15.86
N LEU A 3 57.89 17.16 -16.60
CA LEU A 3 56.67 17.75 -16.04
C LEU A 3 55.84 16.63 -15.43
N VAL A 4 55.51 16.78 -14.15
CA VAL A 4 54.60 15.89 -13.42
C VAL A 4 53.20 16.47 -13.54
N TYR A 5 52.31 15.74 -14.22
CA TYR A 5 50.88 15.99 -14.20
C TYR A 5 50.30 15.38 -12.91
N TRP A 6 49.67 16.22 -12.09
CA TRP A 6 48.81 15.80 -10.99
C TRP A 6 47.49 15.31 -11.57
N LEU A 7 47.29 13.98 -11.57
CA LEU A 7 45.99 13.37 -11.76
C LEU A 7 45.28 13.37 -10.40
N GLY A 8 44.27 14.23 -10.26
CA GLY A 8 43.32 14.18 -9.16
C GLY A 8 42.50 12.91 -9.27
N LEU A 9 42.64 12.03 -8.29
CA LEU A 9 41.84 10.83 -8.14
C LEU A 9 40.49 11.24 -7.53
N GLY A 10 39.51 11.55 -8.39
CA GLY A 10 38.13 11.70 -7.96
C GLY A 10 37.55 10.33 -7.67
N MET A 11 37.44 9.96 -6.39
CA MET A 11 36.60 8.85 -5.96
C MET A 11 35.13 9.30 -6.12
N LEU A 12 34.46 8.81 -7.16
CA LEU A 12 33.01 8.67 -7.12
C LEU A 12 32.71 7.57 -6.10
N LEU A 13 32.21 7.92 -4.92
CA LEU A 13 31.38 6.99 -4.15
C LEU A 13 30.09 6.85 -4.92
N ALA A 14 29.97 5.75 -5.67
CA ALA A 14 28.67 5.26 -6.06
C ALA A 14 27.99 4.76 -4.77
N ALA A 15 26.98 5.49 -4.30
CA ALA A 15 25.97 4.88 -3.46
C ALA A 15 25.34 3.77 -4.31
N VAL A 16 25.76 2.54 -4.08
CA VAL A 16 25.08 1.38 -4.63
C VAL A 16 23.80 1.28 -3.82
N SER A 17 22.69 1.84 -4.33
CA SER A 17 21.40 1.29 -3.93
C SER A 17 21.49 -0.19 -4.29
N ALA A 18 21.38 -1.08 -3.31
CA ALA A 18 21.20 -2.49 -3.61
C ALA A 18 19.88 -2.58 -4.38
N ALA A 19 19.96 -2.61 -5.71
CA ALA A 19 18.82 -2.91 -6.54
C ALA A 19 18.46 -4.36 -6.19
N THR A 20 17.42 -4.53 -5.38
CA THR A 20 16.79 -5.83 -5.15
C THR A 20 16.39 -6.35 -6.52
N ALA A 21 17.00 -7.45 -6.96
CA ALA A 21 16.63 -8.05 -8.24
C ALA A 21 15.16 -8.49 -8.16
N ALA A 22 14.35 -8.07 -9.14
CA ALA A 22 12.95 -8.52 -9.22
C ALA A 22 12.89 -10.05 -9.29
N PRO A 23 11.84 -10.68 -8.74
CA PRO A 23 11.70 -12.12 -8.77
C PRO A 23 11.65 -12.64 -10.21
N VAL A 24 12.15 -13.86 -10.42
CA VAL A 24 12.10 -14.55 -11.70
C VAL A 24 10.66 -15.04 -11.94
N GLU A 25 9.98 -14.42 -12.90
CA GLU A 25 8.63 -14.83 -13.31
C GLU A 25 8.65 -16.14 -14.09
N VAL A 26 7.80 -17.09 -13.69
CA VAL A 26 7.63 -18.39 -14.35
C VAL A 26 6.15 -18.79 -14.40
N GLY A 27 5.81 -19.74 -15.27
CA GLY A 27 4.47 -20.28 -15.38
C GLY A 27 3.50 -19.38 -16.13
N SER A 28 2.22 -19.73 -16.03
CA SER A 28 1.11 -19.01 -16.64
C SER A 28 -0.18 -19.24 -15.87
N GLY A 29 -1.06 -18.25 -15.85
CA GLY A 29 -2.35 -18.37 -15.18
C GLY A 29 -2.78 -17.07 -14.51
N VAL A 30 -3.94 -17.14 -13.87
CA VAL A 30 -4.60 -15.99 -13.21
C VAL A 30 -4.25 -15.86 -11.74
N ASN A 31 -3.68 -16.90 -11.14
CA ASN A 31 -3.18 -16.93 -9.77
C ASN A 31 -1.66 -16.80 -9.78
N GLU A 32 -1.15 -16.34 -8.64
CA GLU A 32 0.27 -16.00 -8.46
C GLU A 32 0.65 -16.44 -7.05
N ALA A 33 1.81 -17.05 -6.88
CA ALA A 33 2.40 -17.37 -5.59
C ALA A 33 3.91 -17.12 -5.65
N ARG A 34 4.52 -16.83 -4.50
CA ARG A 34 5.96 -16.55 -4.41
C ARG A 34 6.74 -17.75 -3.89
N VAL A 35 7.95 -17.96 -4.39
CA VAL A 35 8.84 -19.03 -3.90
C VAL A 35 10.23 -18.48 -3.62
N TYR A 36 10.72 -18.68 -2.40
CA TYR A 36 12.03 -18.26 -1.91
C TYR A 36 12.92 -19.49 -1.73
N ILE A 37 14.14 -19.47 -2.26
CA ILE A 37 15.12 -20.55 -2.08
C ILE A 37 16.48 -19.97 -1.70
N GLU A 38 17.07 -20.44 -0.62
CA GLU A 38 18.39 -20.04 -0.12
C GLU A 38 19.31 -21.25 0.10
N TRP A 39 20.51 -21.19 -0.48
CA TRP A 39 21.55 -22.21 -0.37
C TRP A 39 22.53 -21.92 0.77
N ALA A 40 23.31 -22.91 1.19
CA ALA A 40 24.26 -22.74 2.31
C ALA A 40 25.40 -21.73 2.03
N ASP A 41 25.65 -21.41 0.76
CA ASP A 41 26.62 -20.37 0.37
C ASP A 41 26.06 -18.94 0.43
N GLY A 42 24.78 -18.81 0.83
CA GLY A 42 24.07 -17.53 0.93
C GLY A 42 23.48 -17.04 -0.39
N PHE A 43 23.59 -17.82 -1.48
CA PHE A 43 22.89 -17.50 -2.72
C PHE A 43 21.37 -17.66 -2.52
N ARG A 44 20.61 -16.73 -3.11
CA ARG A 44 19.16 -16.66 -2.99
C ARG A 44 18.54 -16.48 -4.37
N VAL A 45 17.45 -17.18 -4.61
CA VAL A 45 16.59 -16.94 -5.77
C VAL A 45 15.13 -16.84 -5.34
N GLU A 46 14.45 -15.93 -5.99
CA GLU A 46 13.06 -15.56 -5.73
C GLU A 46 12.26 -15.75 -7.02
N HIS A 47 11.14 -16.45 -6.94
CA HIS A 47 10.25 -16.69 -8.08
C HIS A 47 8.86 -16.12 -7.83
N LEU A 48 8.25 -15.56 -8.89
CA LEU A 48 6.82 -15.30 -8.96
C LEU A 48 6.21 -16.35 -9.90
N VAL A 49 5.44 -17.27 -9.36
CA VAL A 49 4.90 -18.44 -10.06
C VAL A 49 3.45 -18.19 -10.43
N ARG A 50 3.14 -18.16 -11.74
CA ARG A 50 1.78 -18.02 -12.26
C ARG A 50 1.15 -19.39 -12.50
N PHE A 51 -0.08 -19.57 -12.03
CA PHE A 51 -0.81 -20.84 -12.15
C PHE A 51 -2.34 -20.64 -12.22
N GLY A 52 -3.06 -21.72 -12.51
CA GLY A 52 -4.52 -21.73 -12.52
C GLY A 52 -5.15 -21.07 -13.76
N LEU A 53 -6.24 -21.66 -14.24
CA LEU A 53 -7.08 -21.10 -15.29
C LEU A 53 -8.18 -20.19 -14.71
N THR A 54 -8.60 -20.46 -13.48
CA THR A 54 -9.63 -19.71 -12.74
C THR A 54 -9.13 -19.27 -11.38
N GLU A 55 -9.75 -18.24 -10.80
CA GLU A 55 -9.34 -17.71 -9.48
C GLU A 55 -9.54 -18.70 -8.33
N ALA A 56 -10.39 -19.72 -8.52
CA ALA A 56 -10.62 -20.79 -7.55
C ALA A 56 -9.58 -21.93 -7.63
N ASP A 57 -8.77 -21.98 -8.70
CA ASP A 57 -7.79 -23.05 -8.87
C ASP A 57 -6.69 -22.95 -7.80
N THR A 58 -6.31 -24.10 -7.26
CA THR A 58 -5.24 -24.25 -6.27
C THR A 58 -4.14 -25.15 -6.81
N ILE A 59 -2.95 -25.04 -6.24
CA ILE A 59 -1.79 -25.89 -6.54
C ILE A 59 -1.14 -26.37 -5.25
N THR A 60 -0.22 -27.32 -5.30
CA THR A 60 0.59 -27.72 -4.14
C THR A 60 1.93 -27.01 -4.13
N GLY A 61 2.63 -27.00 -2.99
CA GLY A 61 3.99 -26.46 -2.90
C GLY A 61 4.95 -27.18 -3.87
N LEU A 62 4.84 -28.51 -4.01
CA LEU A 62 5.58 -29.25 -5.05
C LEU A 62 5.13 -28.88 -6.47
N GLY A 63 3.85 -28.58 -6.69
CA GLY A 63 3.36 -28.13 -7.99
C GLY A 63 3.92 -26.76 -8.39
N LEU A 64 4.17 -25.84 -7.43
CA LEU A 64 4.91 -24.61 -7.71
C LEU A 64 6.32 -24.93 -8.20
N LEU A 65 7.01 -25.85 -7.53
CA LEU A 65 8.35 -26.27 -7.92
C LEU A 65 8.36 -26.97 -9.28
N ASP A 66 7.34 -27.77 -9.62
CA ASP A 66 7.19 -28.37 -10.95
C ASP A 66 7.15 -27.29 -12.05
N ILE A 67 6.46 -26.17 -11.83
CA ILE A 67 6.41 -25.04 -12.77
C ILE A 67 7.79 -24.37 -12.88
N ILE A 68 8.44 -24.11 -11.74
CA ILE A 68 9.76 -23.47 -11.73
C ILE A 68 10.81 -24.34 -12.45
N GLU A 69 10.83 -25.66 -12.22
CA GLU A 69 11.74 -26.57 -12.91
C GLU A 69 11.49 -26.64 -14.42
N ALA A 70 10.24 -26.46 -14.86
CA ALA A 70 9.90 -26.48 -16.28
C ALA A 70 10.38 -25.22 -17.01
N ASP A 71 10.37 -24.06 -16.34
CA ASP A 71 10.58 -22.74 -16.94
C ASP A 71 11.92 -22.08 -16.56
N SER A 72 12.74 -22.73 -15.72
CA SER A 72 14.01 -22.19 -15.26
C SER A 72 15.13 -23.25 -15.22
N GLU A 73 16.32 -22.87 -14.73
CA GLU A 73 17.45 -23.79 -14.53
C GLU A 73 17.38 -24.59 -13.21
N LEU A 74 16.33 -24.39 -12.42
CA LEU A 74 16.15 -25.10 -11.16
C LEU A 74 15.99 -26.60 -11.41
N VAL A 75 16.65 -27.41 -10.59
CA VAL A 75 16.44 -28.86 -10.51
C VAL A 75 16.19 -29.25 -9.06
N VAL A 76 15.10 -29.95 -8.80
CA VAL A 76 14.66 -30.35 -7.46
C VAL A 76 14.87 -31.84 -7.28
N THR A 77 15.61 -32.19 -6.24
CA THR A 77 15.73 -33.58 -5.78
C THR A 77 14.63 -33.85 -4.77
N ARG A 78 13.84 -34.91 -5.01
CA ARG A 78 12.73 -35.31 -4.16
C ARG A 78 13.00 -36.68 -3.56
N ALA A 79 12.68 -36.87 -2.29
CA ALA A 79 12.83 -38.13 -1.59
C ALA A 79 11.51 -38.54 -0.91
N ASP A 80 11.18 -39.82 -0.99
CA ASP A 80 10.08 -40.41 -0.24
C ASP A 80 10.64 -41.07 1.03
N TYR A 81 10.29 -40.51 2.18
CA TYR A 81 10.71 -41.00 3.49
C TYR A 81 9.65 -41.88 4.18
N GLY A 82 8.59 -42.27 3.47
CA GLY A 82 7.50 -43.10 3.95
C GLY A 82 6.38 -42.34 4.68
N TRP A 83 6.55 -41.03 4.87
CA TRP A 83 5.52 -40.11 5.40
C TRP A 83 5.09 -39.04 4.38
N GLY A 84 5.62 -39.09 3.16
CA GLY A 84 5.34 -38.13 2.09
C GLY A 84 6.57 -37.89 1.22
N ILE A 85 6.36 -37.20 0.10
CA ILE A 85 7.44 -36.71 -0.76
C ILE A 85 7.95 -35.41 -0.16
N ALA A 86 9.23 -35.39 0.20
CA ALA A 86 9.94 -34.22 0.68
C ALA A 86 10.89 -33.69 -0.41
N VAL A 87 11.18 -32.39 -0.34
CA VAL A 87 12.29 -31.80 -1.08
C VAL A 87 13.57 -32.13 -0.34
N ASP A 88 14.47 -32.84 -1.01
CA ASP A 88 15.76 -33.29 -0.46
C ASP A 88 16.93 -32.53 -1.09
N GLY A 89 16.71 -31.73 -2.14
CA GLY A 89 17.78 -30.97 -2.76
C GLY A 89 17.30 -29.93 -3.76
N PHE A 90 18.04 -28.82 -3.85
CA PHE A 90 17.92 -27.87 -4.95
C PHE A 90 19.26 -27.65 -5.62
N ARG A 91 19.23 -27.60 -6.95
CA ARG A 91 20.35 -27.15 -7.78
C ARG A 91 19.89 -26.02 -8.70
N TYR A 92 20.60 -24.90 -8.68
CA TYR A 92 20.36 -23.78 -9.57
C TYR A 92 21.70 -23.21 -10.01
N GLN A 93 21.98 -23.21 -11.31
CA GLN A 93 23.30 -22.85 -11.85
C GLN A 93 24.43 -23.63 -11.15
N ASP A 94 25.38 -22.93 -10.52
CA ASP A 94 26.51 -23.51 -9.79
C ASP A 94 26.20 -23.80 -8.31
N HIS A 95 25.00 -23.44 -7.82
CA HIS A 95 24.55 -23.63 -6.43
C HIS A 95 23.84 -24.98 -6.27
N ASN A 96 24.26 -25.79 -5.30
CA ASN A 96 23.77 -27.16 -5.15
C ASN A 96 23.93 -27.70 -3.72
N ASP A 97 22.80 -27.94 -3.05
CA ASP A 97 22.75 -28.59 -1.73
C ASP A 97 21.70 -29.70 -1.74
N VAL A 98 22.08 -30.89 -1.26
CA VAL A 98 21.25 -32.10 -1.26
C VAL A 98 21.49 -32.92 0.01
N GLY A 99 20.41 -33.46 0.58
CA GLY A 99 20.46 -34.41 1.67
C GLY A 99 20.55 -33.75 3.04
N TYR A 100 20.70 -34.61 4.04
CA TYR A 100 21.03 -34.22 5.41
C TYR A 100 22.54 -34.24 5.64
N GLY A 101 23.12 -33.08 5.96
CA GLY A 101 24.54 -32.91 6.26
C GLY A 101 24.91 -33.01 7.74
N GLY A 102 23.94 -33.06 8.67
CA GLY A 102 24.17 -33.01 10.11
C GLY A 102 23.81 -31.66 10.74
N GLY A 103 23.24 -31.67 11.96
CA GLY A 103 22.78 -30.44 12.63
C GLY A 103 21.65 -29.78 11.83
N ASP A 104 21.80 -28.49 11.52
CA ASP A 104 20.84 -27.69 10.73
C ASP A 104 21.07 -27.76 9.21
N LEU A 105 22.05 -28.55 8.74
CA LEU A 105 22.33 -28.78 7.32
C LEU A 105 21.27 -29.69 6.68
N TRP A 106 20.10 -29.11 6.39
CA TRP A 106 19.00 -29.68 5.62
C TRP A 106 18.11 -28.55 5.09
N TRP A 107 17.17 -28.88 4.21
CA TRP A 107 16.20 -27.92 3.65
C TRP A 107 15.03 -27.66 4.62
N HIS A 108 15.11 -26.55 5.34
CA HIS A 108 14.04 -26.03 6.19
C HIS A 108 12.92 -25.48 5.33
N TYR A 109 11.70 -25.95 5.54
CA TYR A 109 10.52 -25.54 4.78
C TYR A 109 9.68 -24.53 5.57
N TRP A 110 9.28 -23.48 4.87
CA TRP A 110 8.55 -22.33 5.39
C TRP A 110 7.36 -22.02 4.50
N THR A 111 6.31 -21.52 5.12
CA THR A 111 5.10 -21.11 4.42
C THR A 111 4.60 -19.79 4.95
N ASP A 112 4.09 -18.98 4.05
CA ASP A 112 3.30 -17.80 4.33
C ASP A 112 2.02 -17.87 3.50
N ASN A 113 0.88 -17.56 4.11
CA ASN A 113 -0.40 -17.57 3.39
C ASN A 113 -0.80 -16.13 3.10
N ALA A 114 -1.42 -15.88 1.95
CA ALA A 114 -2.13 -14.64 1.72
C ALA A 114 -3.15 -14.44 2.86
N GLY A 115 -3.08 -13.32 3.58
CA GLY A 115 -3.90 -13.14 4.80
C GLY A 115 -3.17 -13.39 6.12
N SER A 116 -1.95 -13.94 6.10
CA SER A 116 -1.26 -14.28 7.34
C SER A 116 -0.91 -13.02 8.15
N ARG A 117 -1.35 -13.04 9.42
CA ARG A 117 -0.96 -12.08 10.46
C ARG A 117 0.33 -12.49 11.18
N GLU A 118 0.82 -13.69 10.89
CA GLU A 118 2.08 -14.21 11.40
C GLU A 118 3.14 -14.11 10.29
N SER A 119 4.40 -13.90 10.68
CA SER A 119 5.55 -14.09 9.79
C SER A 119 5.63 -15.55 9.31
N TRP A 120 6.48 -15.84 8.33
CA TRP A 120 6.82 -17.19 7.87
C TRP A 120 6.74 -18.27 8.97
N VAL A 121 5.92 -19.29 8.73
CA VAL A 121 5.70 -20.40 9.66
C VAL A 121 6.38 -21.66 9.13
N SER A 122 7.01 -22.43 10.01
CA SER A 122 7.43 -23.79 9.68
C SER A 122 6.23 -24.74 9.81
N PRO A 123 5.69 -25.30 8.70
CA PRO A 123 4.43 -26.02 8.74
C PRO A 123 4.62 -27.48 9.19
N TRP A 124 3.55 -28.05 9.76
CA TRP A 124 3.45 -29.50 9.98
C TRP A 124 2.99 -30.28 8.74
N THR A 125 2.68 -29.57 7.65
CA THR A 125 2.21 -30.12 6.37
C THR A 125 3.35 -30.03 5.35
N GLY A 126 3.67 -31.15 4.69
CA GLY A 126 4.69 -31.16 3.64
C GLY A 126 4.22 -30.47 2.36
N ALA A 127 5.17 -30.00 1.54
CA ALA A 127 4.89 -29.29 0.29
C ALA A 127 4.04 -30.08 -0.71
N ALA A 128 4.02 -31.42 -0.63
CA ALA A 128 3.18 -32.26 -1.46
C ALA A 128 1.69 -32.14 -1.15
N ASP A 129 1.34 -31.83 0.11
CA ASP A 129 -0.03 -31.82 0.63
C ASP A 129 -0.53 -30.40 0.96
N ARG A 130 0.37 -29.39 0.96
CA ARG A 130 -0.01 -27.99 1.11
C ARG A 130 -0.92 -27.57 -0.05
N ILE A 131 -1.98 -26.83 0.27
CA ILE A 131 -2.85 -26.16 -0.72
C ILE A 131 -2.43 -24.71 -0.80
N VAL A 132 -1.87 -24.32 -1.94
CA VAL A 132 -1.42 -22.97 -2.29
C VAL A 132 -2.51 -22.28 -3.10
N ARG A 133 -2.82 -21.04 -2.72
CA ARG A 133 -3.75 -20.10 -3.35
C ARG A 133 -3.01 -18.88 -3.90
N HIS A 134 -3.75 -18.01 -4.59
CA HIS A 134 -3.20 -16.73 -5.01
C HIS A 134 -2.72 -15.91 -3.81
N GLY A 135 -1.53 -15.32 -3.92
CA GLY A 135 -0.87 -14.50 -2.91
C GLY A 135 -0.06 -15.28 -1.88
N ASP A 136 -0.19 -16.61 -1.81
CA ASP A 136 0.60 -17.44 -0.88
C ASP A 136 2.09 -17.44 -1.26
N ALA A 137 2.94 -17.77 -0.29
CA ALA A 137 4.37 -17.95 -0.50
C ALA A 137 4.95 -19.19 0.19
N ASP A 138 5.95 -19.80 -0.45
CA ASP A 138 6.70 -20.93 0.08
C ASP A 138 8.20 -20.61 0.12
N GLY A 139 8.89 -21.09 1.15
CA GLY A 139 10.31 -20.82 1.37
C GLY A 139 11.09 -22.09 1.69
N TRP A 140 12.26 -22.23 1.09
CA TRP A 140 13.22 -23.28 1.41
C TRP A 140 14.59 -22.69 1.72
N ILE A 141 15.16 -23.07 2.85
CA ILE A 141 16.48 -22.58 3.28
C ILE A 141 17.34 -23.78 3.66
N TYR A 142 18.55 -23.86 3.12
CA TYR A 142 19.49 -24.90 3.49
C TYR A 142 20.49 -24.41 4.55
N GLY A 143 20.56 -25.10 5.69
CA GLY A 143 21.66 -24.91 6.64
C GLY A 143 21.36 -24.08 7.89
N HIS A 144 20.21 -23.40 7.96
CA HIS A 144 19.75 -22.71 9.18
C HIS A 144 18.22 -22.61 9.23
N GLY A 145 17.69 -22.50 10.45
CA GLY A 145 16.26 -22.50 10.74
C GLY A 145 15.67 -21.12 11.02
N ASP A 146 16.28 -20.05 10.52
CA ASP A 146 15.68 -18.71 10.58
C ASP A 146 14.66 -18.55 9.45
N ALA A 147 13.66 -17.69 9.66
CA ALA A 147 12.64 -17.40 8.65
C ALA A 147 13.24 -16.74 7.38
N PRO A 148 12.65 -16.99 6.19
CA PRO A 148 13.02 -16.29 4.96
C PRO A 148 12.97 -14.77 5.09
N LYS A 149 13.90 -14.08 4.43
CA LYS A 149 14.00 -12.61 4.35
C LYS A 149 14.02 -12.17 2.89
N PRO A 150 12.87 -12.27 2.19
CA PRO A 150 12.79 -11.97 0.77
C PRO A 150 12.96 -10.48 0.49
N ALA A 151 13.51 -10.17 -0.68
CA ALA A 151 13.64 -8.80 -1.16
C ALA A 151 12.32 -8.22 -1.68
N TRP A 152 11.33 -9.07 -1.94
CA TRP A 152 10.01 -8.67 -2.42
C TRP A 152 9.04 -8.17 -1.36
N GLU A 153 9.46 -7.98 -0.11
CA GLU A 153 8.58 -7.31 0.84
C GLU A 153 8.14 -6.00 0.22
N THR A 154 6.85 -5.93 -0.10
CA THR A 154 6.22 -4.69 -0.55
C THR A 154 6.49 -3.68 0.54
N LEU A 155 7.08 -2.55 0.15
CA LEU A 155 7.50 -1.44 1.02
C LEU A 155 6.39 -0.91 1.95
N PHE A 156 5.17 -1.40 1.77
CA PHE A 156 4.06 -1.19 2.66
C PHE A 156 3.13 -2.42 2.67
N LEU A 157 3.42 -3.39 3.54
CA LEU A 157 2.42 -4.34 4.02
C LEU A 157 1.97 -3.82 5.37
N SER A 158 0.89 -3.05 5.44
CA SER A 158 0.11 -3.15 6.67
C SER A 158 -0.41 -4.58 6.70
N GLY A 159 -0.09 -5.29 7.77
CA GLY A 159 -0.74 -6.56 8.04
C GLY A 159 -2.17 -6.26 8.50
N TYR A 160 -3.09 -7.08 8.02
CA TYR A 160 -4.45 -7.27 8.54
C TYR A 160 -4.56 -6.85 10.02
N GLY A 161 -5.04 -5.62 10.27
CA GLY A 161 -5.40 -5.14 11.61
C GLY A 161 -4.47 -4.13 12.28
N GLN A 162 -3.51 -3.51 11.58
CA GLN A 162 -2.61 -2.51 12.19
C GLN A 162 -3.10 -1.06 12.16
N TYR A 163 -4.09 -0.72 11.34
CA TYR A 163 -4.57 0.65 11.30
C TYR A 163 -5.29 1.02 12.60
N ALA A 164 -4.70 1.94 13.35
CA ALA A 164 -5.30 2.54 14.53
C ALA A 164 -5.92 3.89 14.12
N HIS A 165 -7.25 3.94 14.13
CA HIS A 165 -7.99 5.14 13.75
C HIS A 165 -7.54 6.37 14.55
N ASP A 166 -7.07 7.39 13.82
CA ASP A 166 -6.80 8.73 14.33
C ASP A 166 -7.60 9.74 13.52
N THR A 167 -8.33 10.61 14.20
CA THR A 167 -9.10 11.67 13.54
C THR A 167 -8.22 12.63 12.75
N ASN A 168 -6.93 12.77 13.11
CA ASN A 168 -6.00 13.63 12.39
C ASN A 168 -5.53 13.01 11.08
N ASP A 169 -5.83 11.75 10.77
CA ASP A 169 -5.53 11.16 9.46
C ASP A 169 -6.43 11.73 8.36
N PHE A 170 -7.45 12.50 8.72
CA PHE A 170 -8.50 12.97 7.81
C PHE A 170 -8.67 14.49 7.85
N ALA A 171 -9.44 15.01 6.89
CA ALA A 171 -10.05 16.31 7.05
C ALA A 171 -10.90 16.36 8.33
N THR A 172 -10.62 17.34 9.19
CA THR A 172 -11.25 17.48 10.52
C THR A 172 -12.26 18.62 10.60
N ALA A 173 -12.30 19.49 9.58
CA ALA A 173 -13.26 20.58 9.50
C ALA A 173 -13.61 20.91 8.04
N TRP A 174 -14.81 21.43 7.83
CA TRP A 174 -15.18 22.11 6.59
C TRP A 174 -15.13 23.64 6.79
N VAL A 175 -14.75 24.36 5.75
CA VAL A 175 -14.54 25.82 5.74
C VAL A 175 -15.65 26.53 4.97
N ASP A 176 -15.96 26.01 3.79
CA ASP A 176 -16.98 26.54 2.89
C ASP A 176 -17.67 25.38 2.16
N TYR A 177 -18.97 25.53 1.89
CA TYR A 177 -19.77 24.55 1.16
C TYR A 177 -20.86 25.29 0.37
N GLN A 178 -20.84 25.11 -0.95
CA GLN A 178 -21.73 25.75 -1.90
C GLN A 178 -22.48 24.67 -2.70
N PRO A 179 -23.52 24.04 -2.13
CA PRO A 179 -24.31 23.02 -2.82
C PRO A 179 -25.19 23.59 -3.92
N SER A 180 -25.48 22.77 -4.94
CA SER A 180 -26.45 23.08 -6.00
C SER A 180 -27.34 21.86 -6.33
N GLY A 181 -28.62 22.04 -6.66
CA GLY A 181 -29.42 20.94 -7.24
C GLY A 181 -29.45 19.60 -6.48
N MET A 182 -29.47 19.61 -5.14
CA MET A 182 -29.30 18.42 -4.29
C MET A 182 -30.23 17.25 -4.63
N MET A 183 -29.64 16.05 -4.67
CA MET A 183 -30.39 14.79 -4.60
C MET A 183 -30.79 14.45 -3.16
N ASN A 184 -31.84 13.63 -3.03
CA ASN A 184 -32.32 13.13 -1.75
C ASN A 184 -32.04 11.64 -1.63
N ASP A 185 -31.67 11.21 -0.44
CA ASP A 185 -31.64 9.80 -0.06
C ASP A 185 -33.05 9.24 -0.31
N TRP A 186 -33.14 8.29 -1.24
CA TRP A 186 -34.42 7.81 -1.75
C TRP A 186 -35.25 7.14 -0.67
N LEU A 187 -34.62 6.67 0.40
CA LEU A 187 -35.32 5.99 1.48
C LEU A 187 -36.05 6.97 2.40
N ASN A 188 -35.34 8.01 2.86
CA ASN A 188 -35.84 8.91 3.91
C ASN A 188 -36.23 10.31 3.39
N GLY A 189 -35.89 10.62 2.13
CA GLY A 189 -36.17 11.90 1.48
C GLY A 189 -35.32 13.07 1.98
N ILE A 190 -34.24 12.80 2.73
CA ILE A 190 -33.32 13.81 3.26
C ILE A 190 -32.25 14.10 2.19
N PRO A 191 -31.93 15.37 1.91
CA PRO A 191 -30.88 15.74 0.96
C PRO A 191 -29.47 15.35 1.43
N PHE A 192 -28.59 15.01 0.50
CA PHE A 192 -27.15 14.74 0.73
C PHE A 192 -26.35 16.04 0.93
N ASN A 193 -26.82 16.93 1.80
CA ASN A 193 -26.30 18.29 1.92
C ASN A 193 -25.63 18.59 3.28
N ASP A 194 -25.24 17.56 4.02
CA ASP A 194 -24.47 17.72 5.25
C ASP A 194 -22.96 17.68 4.94
N PRO A 195 -22.24 18.82 4.96
CA PRO A 195 -20.80 18.83 4.72
C PRO A 195 -20.00 18.09 5.80
N ASN A 196 -20.60 17.75 6.95
CA ASN A 196 -19.93 16.94 7.96
C ASN A 196 -19.80 15.47 7.53
N ALA A 197 -20.55 15.01 6.53
CA ALA A 197 -20.42 13.64 6.01
C ALA A 197 -19.04 13.39 5.40
N ALA A 198 -18.38 14.43 4.85
CA ALA A 198 -17.04 14.34 4.28
C ALA A 198 -15.88 14.42 5.31
N LEU A 199 -16.17 14.41 6.61
CA LEU A 199 -15.17 14.56 7.67
C LEU A 199 -14.89 13.22 8.36
N GLY A 200 -13.62 13.02 8.74
CA GLY A 200 -13.20 11.79 9.39
C GLY A 200 -12.97 10.65 8.39
N ARG A 201 -13.04 9.42 8.89
CA ARG A 201 -12.75 8.22 8.10
C ARG A 201 -13.78 7.98 7.00
N PRO A 202 -13.38 7.39 5.86
CA PRO A 202 -14.35 6.89 4.89
C PRO A 202 -15.21 5.78 5.48
N THR A 203 -16.38 5.60 4.87
CA THR A 203 -17.41 4.67 5.30
C THR A 203 -16.95 3.22 5.16
N VAL A 204 -17.15 2.43 6.23
CA VAL A 204 -16.76 1.02 6.31
C VAL A 204 -17.91 0.09 5.94
N ASP A 205 -19.07 0.37 6.55
CA ASP A 205 -20.29 -0.41 6.42
C ASP A 205 -21.42 0.57 6.10
N THR A 206 -22.35 0.12 5.26
CA THR A 206 -23.56 0.82 4.90
C THR A 206 -24.79 -0.08 5.15
N THR A 207 -25.97 0.39 4.77
CA THR A 207 -27.22 -0.36 4.86
C THR A 207 -27.50 -1.14 3.57
N GLY A 208 -28.52 -1.99 3.55
CA GLY A 208 -29.07 -2.48 2.29
C GLY A 208 -29.78 -1.39 1.49
N ASP A 209 -30.04 -1.68 0.21
CA ASP A 209 -30.68 -0.76 -0.76
C ASP A 209 -32.17 -1.00 -0.96
N ASP A 210 -32.73 -2.05 -0.34
CA ASP A 210 -34.09 -2.57 -0.53
C ASP A 210 -34.38 -3.06 -1.96
N TRP A 211 -33.33 -3.31 -2.75
CA TRP A 211 -33.40 -3.85 -4.10
C TRP A 211 -32.78 -5.24 -4.20
N SER A 212 -31.49 -5.35 -3.86
CA SER A 212 -30.78 -6.63 -3.77
C SER A 212 -30.48 -7.03 -2.34
N ILE A 213 -30.30 -6.05 -1.44
CA ILE A 213 -29.99 -6.27 -0.03
C ILE A 213 -31.10 -5.67 0.83
N PRO A 214 -31.70 -6.43 1.76
CA PRO A 214 -32.74 -5.91 2.66
C PRO A 214 -32.27 -4.67 3.42
N LEU A 215 -33.15 -3.69 3.54
CA LEU A 215 -32.82 -2.37 4.08
C LEU A 215 -32.21 -2.37 5.49
N ASP A 216 -32.64 -3.30 6.34
CA ASP A 216 -32.16 -3.46 7.72
C ASP A 216 -30.91 -4.35 7.83
N ALA A 217 -30.41 -4.89 6.72
CA ALA A 217 -29.16 -5.62 6.68
C ALA A 217 -27.97 -4.65 6.65
N ALA A 218 -26.94 -4.99 7.42
CA ALA A 218 -25.63 -4.38 7.27
C ALA A 218 -24.93 -4.99 6.06
N ALA A 219 -24.22 -4.16 5.30
CA ALA A 219 -23.35 -4.57 4.22
C ALA A 219 -22.04 -3.77 4.31
N PRO A 220 -20.87 -4.40 4.04
CA PRO A 220 -19.66 -3.63 3.92
C PRO A 220 -19.74 -2.76 2.66
N VAL A 221 -19.13 -1.59 2.73
CA VAL A 221 -18.79 -0.84 1.52
C VAL A 221 -17.77 -1.65 0.74
N VAL A 222 -18.05 -1.93 -0.53
CA VAL A 222 -17.15 -2.64 -1.43
C VAL A 222 -17.10 -1.92 -2.77
N PRO A 223 -16.10 -2.16 -3.64
CA PRO A 223 -15.96 -1.41 -4.88
C PRO A 223 -17.18 -1.42 -5.82
N VAL A 224 -18.08 -2.40 -5.68
CA VAL A 224 -19.32 -2.55 -6.45
C VAL A 224 -20.59 -2.11 -5.69
N TYR A 225 -20.44 -1.69 -4.44
CA TYR A 225 -21.51 -1.30 -3.52
C TYR A 225 -21.00 -0.16 -2.61
N PRO A 226 -21.04 1.09 -3.11
CA PRO A 226 -20.37 2.24 -2.51
C PRO A 226 -21.15 2.78 -1.30
N PRO A 227 -20.64 3.76 -0.55
CA PRO A 227 -21.42 4.42 0.49
C PRO A 227 -22.48 5.34 -0.13
N PHE A 228 -23.77 5.17 0.20
CA PHE A 228 -24.87 5.86 -0.48
C PHE A 228 -25.90 6.49 0.47
N ARG A 229 -25.62 6.55 1.77
CA ARG A 229 -26.52 7.23 2.71
C ARG A 229 -26.17 8.70 2.85
N GLN A 230 -27.17 9.54 3.07
CA GLN A 230 -26.97 11.00 3.26
C GLN A 230 -26.06 11.39 4.44
N PHE A 231 -25.78 10.46 5.35
CA PHE A 231 -24.85 10.64 6.47
C PHE A 231 -23.47 10.01 6.22
N GLU A 232 -23.28 9.33 5.09
CA GLU A 232 -22.03 8.70 4.65
C GLU A 232 -21.33 9.57 3.61
N THR A 233 -22.07 10.21 2.69
CA THR A 233 -21.50 11.07 1.65
C THR A 233 -22.17 12.45 1.61
N VAL A 234 -21.39 13.45 1.18
CA VAL A 234 -21.91 14.76 0.78
C VAL A 234 -21.93 14.88 -0.74
N PHE A 235 -23.03 15.39 -1.28
CA PHE A 235 -23.20 15.64 -2.71
C PHE A 235 -22.93 17.12 -3.01
N LEU A 236 -22.12 17.44 -4.02
CA LEU A 236 -21.83 18.85 -4.35
C LEU A 236 -22.92 19.48 -5.20
N GLY A 237 -23.48 18.72 -6.13
CA GLY A 237 -24.39 19.26 -7.13
C GLY A 237 -23.70 19.92 -8.32
N GLU A 238 -24.45 20.14 -9.39
CA GLU A 238 -23.95 20.80 -10.61
C GLU A 238 -23.44 22.22 -10.29
N GLY A 239 -22.14 22.45 -10.54
CA GLY A 239 -21.41 23.67 -10.21
C GLY A 239 -21.18 23.91 -8.71
N GLY A 240 -21.41 22.90 -7.87
CA GLY A 240 -21.20 22.99 -6.42
C GLY A 240 -19.74 22.86 -6.02
N SER A 241 -19.43 23.21 -4.77
CA SER A 241 -18.09 23.07 -4.22
C SER A 241 -18.07 22.84 -2.71
N ILE A 242 -17.02 22.20 -2.19
CA ILE A 242 -16.72 22.09 -0.77
C ILE A 242 -15.25 22.42 -0.51
N THR A 243 -14.95 23.04 0.63
CA THR A 243 -13.59 23.24 1.13
C THR A 243 -13.45 22.60 2.49
N LEU A 244 -12.49 21.69 2.62
CA LEU A 244 -12.15 20.97 3.83
C LEU A 244 -10.76 21.37 4.34
N ALA A 245 -10.49 21.10 5.61
CA ALA A 245 -9.24 21.45 6.27
C ALA A 245 -8.72 20.29 7.13
N PHE A 246 -7.42 20.06 7.04
CA PHE A 246 -6.66 19.19 7.94
C PHE A 246 -6.26 19.93 9.22
N SER A 247 -6.11 19.17 10.30
CA SER A 247 -5.59 19.64 11.59
C SER A 247 -4.11 19.99 11.54
N HIS A 248 -3.38 19.44 10.56
CA HIS A 248 -1.95 19.55 10.34
C HIS A 248 -1.63 19.79 8.85
N PRO A 249 -0.38 20.13 8.49
CA PRO A 249 0.09 20.12 7.10
C PRO A 249 0.18 18.70 6.55
N VAL A 250 -0.50 18.42 5.44
CA VAL A 250 -0.27 17.25 4.59
C VAL A 250 0.93 17.56 3.70
N ARG A 251 1.90 16.65 3.59
CA ARG A 251 3.21 16.91 2.98
C ARG A 251 3.51 15.95 1.84
N ASP A 252 4.37 16.44 0.95
CA ASP A 252 5.09 15.63 -0.05
C ASP A 252 6.20 14.86 0.69
N ASP A 253 5.81 13.77 1.34
CA ASP A 253 6.69 12.94 2.15
C ASP A 253 7.38 11.88 1.28
N GLU A 254 8.72 11.80 1.39
CA GLU A 254 9.59 11.02 0.50
C GLU A 254 9.24 9.53 0.38
N TYR A 255 8.61 8.97 1.42
CA TYR A 255 8.28 7.55 1.51
C TYR A 255 6.79 7.26 1.34
N ASN A 256 6.00 8.26 0.96
CA ASN A 256 4.60 8.07 0.61
C ASN A 256 4.47 6.97 -0.45
N PRO A 257 3.64 5.92 -0.22
CA PRO A 257 3.46 4.86 -1.18
C PRO A 257 3.05 5.40 -2.56
N TYR A 258 3.78 4.96 -3.58
CA TYR A 258 3.64 5.42 -4.97
C TYR A 258 3.85 6.94 -5.20
N GLY A 259 4.36 7.68 -4.21
CA GLY A 259 4.49 9.14 -4.24
C GLY A 259 3.15 9.89 -4.13
N LEU A 260 2.11 9.24 -3.58
CA LEU A 260 0.79 9.85 -3.41
C LEU A 260 0.66 10.41 -1.99
N ASP A 261 0.23 11.66 -1.86
CA ASP A 261 0.26 12.40 -0.59
C ASP A 261 -1.08 12.46 0.13
N PHE A 262 -2.19 12.36 -0.61
CA PHE A 262 -3.52 12.31 -0.02
C PHE A 262 -4.50 11.55 -0.90
N LEU A 263 -5.61 11.14 -0.30
CA LEU A 263 -6.68 10.35 -0.92
C LEU A 263 -8.01 11.08 -0.80
N VAL A 264 -8.80 11.07 -1.88
CA VAL A 264 -10.21 11.51 -1.85
C VAL A 264 -11.10 10.30 -2.09
N PHE A 265 -11.97 10.01 -1.14
CA PHE A 265 -12.95 8.92 -1.22
C PHE A 265 -14.25 9.47 -1.77
N GLY A 266 -14.64 9.01 -2.96
CA GLY A 266 -15.91 9.33 -3.60
C GLY A 266 -16.93 8.19 -3.52
N ASN A 267 -17.99 8.28 -4.31
CA ASN A 267 -19.00 7.24 -4.46
C ASN A 267 -18.78 6.35 -5.70
N ALA A 268 -17.89 6.68 -6.64
CA ALA A 268 -17.78 6.04 -7.95
C ALA A 268 -17.73 4.50 -7.92
N PRO A 269 -18.85 3.78 -8.13
CA PRO A 269 -18.85 2.33 -8.01
C PRO A 269 -18.31 1.69 -9.28
N GLN A 270 -17.51 0.63 -9.13
CA GLN A 270 -17.17 -0.25 -10.24
C GLN A 270 -18.41 -1.01 -10.71
N ALA A 271 -18.66 -0.97 -12.01
CA ALA A 271 -19.74 -1.72 -12.62
C ALA A 271 -19.51 -3.23 -12.46
N LEU A 272 -20.61 -3.96 -12.33
CA LEU A 272 -20.58 -5.42 -12.38
C LEU A 272 -20.52 -5.90 -13.84
N ALA A 273 -19.99 -7.11 -14.05
CA ALA A 273 -20.08 -7.77 -15.34
C ALA A 273 -21.54 -8.01 -15.74
N SER A 274 -21.80 -8.07 -17.05
CA SER A 274 -23.16 -8.13 -17.59
C SER A 274 -23.99 -9.27 -16.99
N GLY A 275 -25.13 -8.91 -16.39
CA GLY A 275 -26.08 -9.86 -15.79
C GLY A 275 -25.73 -10.33 -14.38
N GLN A 276 -24.69 -9.76 -13.74
CA GLN A 276 -24.35 -9.99 -12.34
C GLN A 276 -25.08 -8.99 -11.43
N THR A 277 -25.22 -9.36 -10.15
CA THR A 277 -25.79 -8.53 -9.09
C THR A 277 -24.99 -8.71 -7.81
N TRP A 278 -24.89 -7.66 -7.00
CA TRP A 278 -24.33 -7.75 -5.65
C TRP A 278 -25.47 -7.88 -4.64
N ASP A 279 -25.49 -8.97 -3.88
CA ASP A 279 -26.49 -9.30 -2.86
C ASP A 279 -25.88 -9.50 -1.47
N ASN A 280 -24.65 -9.00 -1.27
CA ASN A 280 -23.82 -9.25 -0.07
C ASN A 280 -23.52 -10.75 0.18
N GLY A 281 -23.56 -11.56 -0.89
CA GLY A 281 -23.17 -12.97 -0.90
C GLY A 281 -21.67 -13.19 -1.10
N ASP A 282 -21.31 -14.36 -1.65
CA ASP A 282 -19.90 -14.77 -1.83
C ASP A 282 -19.15 -13.85 -2.82
N PRO A 283 -18.15 -13.07 -2.36
CA PRO A 283 -17.42 -12.16 -3.23
C PRO A 283 -16.62 -12.87 -4.34
N ALA A 284 -16.34 -14.17 -4.21
CA ALA A 284 -15.64 -14.96 -5.21
C ALA A 284 -16.53 -15.30 -6.44
N GLU A 285 -17.85 -15.23 -6.30
CA GLU A 285 -18.81 -15.61 -7.34
C GLU A 285 -19.29 -14.42 -8.19
N VAL A 286 -18.98 -13.18 -7.77
CA VAL A 286 -19.42 -11.96 -8.45
C VAL A 286 -18.27 -11.34 -9.21
N ILE A 287 -18.45 -11.12 -10.51
CA ILE A 287 -17.42 -10.59 -11.42
C ILE A 287 -17.62 -9.10 -11.71
N VAL A 288 -16.53 -8.33 -11.68
CA VAL A 288 -16.53 -6.90 -12.01
C VAL A 288 -16.36 -6.64 -13.51
N GLY A 289 -16.94 -5.55 -13.98
CA GLY A 289 -16.83 -5.03 -15.34
C GLY A 289 -15.65 -4.05 -15.51
N ASP A 290 -15.58 -3.45 -16.69
CA ASP A 290 -14.50 -2.56 -17.17
C ASP A 290 -14.78 -1.06 -17.00
N SER A 291 -15.87 -0.69 -16.34
CA SER A 291 -16.32 0.69 -16.17
C SER A 291 -16.74 0.99 -14.74
N GLY A 292 -16.95 2.26 -14.43
CA GLY A 292 -17.46 2.73 -13.15
C GLY A 292 -18.34 3.97 -13.29
N GLY A 293 -19.12 4.27 -12.25
CA GLY A 293 -20.00 5.42 -12.18
C GLY A 293 -19.31 6.67 -11.64
N SER A 294 -18.32 7.19 -12.36
CA SER A 294 -17.56 8.37 -11.93
C SER A 294 -18.26 9.68 -12.29
N GLU A 295 -18.34 10.60 -11.34
CA GLU A 295 -18.88 11.95 -11.50
C GLU A 295 -17.79 12.99 -11.15
N PRO A 296 -16.86 13.30 -12.07
CA PRO A 296 -15.59 13.91 -11.72
C PRO A 296 -15.72 15.26 -11.01
N GLY A 297 -14.93 15.44 -9.95
CA GLY A 297 -14.67 16.73 -9.31
C GLY A 297 -13.22 17.19 -9.47
N ILE A 298 -13.03 18.49 -9.70
CA ILE A 298 -11.71 19.12 -9.75
C ILE A 298 -11.22 19.38 -8.33
N VAL A 299 -10.05 18.83 -8.00
CA VAL A 299 -9.42 19.01 -6.69
C VAL A 299 -8.38 20.12 -6.75
N SER A 300 -8.41 21.00 -5.76
CA SER A 300 -7.42 22.04 -5.54
C SER A 300 -6.94 22.02 -4.10
N VAL A 301 -5.66 22.32 -3.87
CA VAL A 301 -5.09 22.37 -2.52
C VAL A 301 -4.49 23.75 -2.23
N SER A 302 -4.45 24.11 -0.94
CA SER A 302 -3.93 25.41 -0.51
C SER A 302 -3.24 25.33 0.85
N GLN A 303 -2.19 26.13 1.02
CA GLN A 303 -1.49 26.35 2.30
C GLN A 303 -2.20 27.38 3.17
N ASP A 304 -2.81 28.40 2.57
CA ASP A 304 -3.32 29.60 3.25
C ASP A 304 -4.84 29.78 3.12
N GLY A 305 -5.51 28.97 2.30
CA GLY A 305 -6.94 29.07 2.00
C GLY A 305 -7.28 30.21 1.02
N ALA A 306 -6.28 30.81 0.36
CA ALA A 306 -6.45 31.93 -0.57
C ALA A 306 -5.82 31.64 -1.94
N THR A 307 -4.64 31.03 -1.97
CA THR A 307 -3.96 30.61 -3.20
C THR A 307 -4.17 29.10 -3.38
N TRP A 308 -4.86 28.73 -4.44
CA TRP A 308 -5.29 27.37 -4.75
C TRP A 308 -4.47 26.80 -5.90
N TYR A 309 -3.96 25.59 -5.73
CA TYR A 309 -3.20 24.85 -6.72
C TYR A 309 -4.06 23.66 -7.17
N SER A 310 -4.44 23.66 -8.43
CA SER A 310 -5.53 22.83 -8.96
C SER A 310 -4.97 21.68 -9.78
N PHE A 311 -5.46 20.47 -9.54
CA PHE A 311 -5.22 19.28 -10.36
C PHE A 311 -6.02 19.33 -11.66
N THR A 312 -5.98 20.46 -12.36
CA THR A 312 -6.51 20.56 -13.71
C THR A 312 -5.65 21.47 -14.58
N ASN A 313 -5.58 21.16 -15.86
CA ASN A 313 -5.01 22.02 -16.89
C ASN A 313 -6.07 22.79 -17.71
N ASP A 314 -7.37 22.66 -17.39
CA ASP A 314 -8.46 23.33 -18.12
C ASP A 314 -8.31 24.86 -18.03
N PRO A 315 -8.09 25.55 -19.17
CA PRO A 315 -7.97 27.00 -19.16
C PRO A 315 -9.25 27.72 -18.69
N ASN A 316 -10.40 27.07 -18.75
CA ASN A 316 -11.68 27.67 -18.36
C ASN A 316 -11.98 27.55 -16.86
N PHE A 317 -11.42 26.55 -16.17
CA PHE A 317 -11.60 26.39 -14.73
C PHE A 317 -11.09 27.63 -13.99
N MET A 318 -11.98 28.36 -13.29
CA MET A 318 -11.63 29.58 -12.55
C MET A 318 -10.82 30.60 -13.38
N ALA A 319 -11.09 30.74 -14.68
CA ALA A 319 -10.28 31.52 -15.61
C ALA A 319 -10.07 33.00 -15.22
N ASP A 320 -11.05 33.58 -14.51
CA ASP A 320 -11.03 34.98 -14.07
C ASP A 320 -10.51 35.17 -12.64
N ASP A 321 -10.14 34.08 -11.95
CA ASP A 321 -9.63 34.11 -10.58
C ASP A 321 -8.12 33.83 -10.54
N PRO A 322 -7.27 34.86 -10.34
CA PRO A 322 -5.82 34.67 -10.26
C PRO A 322 -5.39 33.90 -8.99
N GLY A 323 -6.29 33.65 -8.04
CA GLY A 323 -6.06 32.80 -6.89
C GLY A 323 -5.97 31.31 -7.23
N PHE A 324 -6.41 30.89 -8.43
CA PHE A 324 -6.33 29.50 -8.88
C PHE A 324 -5.19 29.30 -9.88
N ILE A 325 -4.14 28.63 -9.41
CA ILE A 325 -3.01 28.16 -10.19
C ILE A 325 -3.34 26.76 -10.69
N LYS A 326 -3.15 26.54 -11.99
CA LYS A 326 -3.49 25.29 -12.69
C LYS A 326 -2.24 24.53 -13.06
N LEU A 327 -2.40 23.24 -13.37
CA LEU A 327 -1.35 22.44 -13.98
C LEU A 327 -0.88 23.07 -15.30
N ALA A 328 0.34 22.75 -15.69
CA ALA A 328 0.85 23.12 -16.99
C ALA A 328 -0.01 22.52 -18.12
N ALA A 329 -0.13 23.22 -19.25
CA ALA A 329 -1.01 22.83 -20.34
C ALA A 329 -0.63 21.49 -21.01
N ASP A 330 0.59 21.01 -20.80
CA ASP A 330 1.13 19.75 -21.29
C ASP A 330 1.19 18.64 -20.23
N ALA A 331 0.82 18.95 -18.98
CA ALA A 331 0.69 17.95 -17.92
C ALA A 331 -0.62 17.17 -18.09
N ASP A 332 -0.65 15.92 -17.63
CA ASP A 332 -1.88 15.14 -17.56
C ASP A 332 -2.91 15.84 -16.67
N ASP A 333 -4.15 15.89 -17.13
CA ASP A 333 -5.26 16.52 -16.41
C ASP A 333 -5.74 15.60 -15.26
N GLY A 334 -6.24 16.18 -14.18
CA GLY A 334 -6.65 15.41 -12.99
C GLY A 334 -5.49 14.92 -12.11
N PRO A 335 -5.69 13.88 -11.29
CA PRO A 335 -6.89 13.06 -11.25
C PRO A 335 -8.10 13.84 -10.73
N PHE A 336 -9.30 13.38 -11.08
CA PHE A 336 -10.55 13.94 -10.60
C PHE A 336 -11.07 13.11 -9.43
N CYS A 337 -11.65 13.75 -8.42
CA CYS A 337 -12.28 13.00 -7.34
C CYS A 337 -13.54 12.34 -7.86
N ASP A 338 -14.11 11.44 -7.04
CA ASP A 338 -15.20 10.58 -7.48
C ASP A 338 -14.82 9.81 -8.76
N GLY A 339 -13.55 9.41 -8.81
CA GLY A 339 -12.96 8.58 -9.82
C GLY A 339 -12.55 7.23 -9.23
N PHE A 340 -11.75 6.48 -9.99
CA PHE A 340 -11.02 5.37 -9.39
C PHE A 340 -10.05 5.89 -8.31
N ALA A 341 -9.89 5.26 -7.15
CA ALA A 341 -10.38 3.95 -6.74
C ALA A 341 -11.66 4.00 -5.86
N PRO A 342 -12.70 3.20 -6.14
CA PRO A 342 -13.85 3.03 -5.25
C PRO A 342 -13.44 2.64 -3.83
N THR A 343 -14.23 3.04 -2.84
CA THR A 343 -13.98 2.67 -1.44
C THR A 343 -14.13 1.15 -1.21
N LEU A 344 -13.20 0.56 -0.47
CA LEU A 344 -13.32 -0.76 0.13
C LEU A 344 -13.31 -0.59 1.65
N GLY A 345 -14.42 -0.89 2.32
CA GLY A 345 -14.59 -0.62 3.74
C GLY A 345 -13.90 -1.63 4.65
N ARG A 346 -13.84 -2.91 4.24
CA ARG A 346 -13.29 -4.01 5.05
C ARG A 346 -12.33 -4.88 4.26
N VAL A 347 -11.33 -5.40 4.96
CA VAL A 347 -10.36 -6.31 4.38
C VAL A 347 -11.03 -7.65 4.06
N TYR A 348 -10.81 -8.17 2.86
CA TYR A 348 -11.28 -9.51 2.48
C TYR A 348 -10.33 -10.58 3.04
N ASP A 349 -10.77 -11.25 4.10
CA ASP A 349 -10.06 -12.35 4.74
C ASP A 349 -11.07 -13.34 5.37
N PRO A 350 -11.53 -14.33 4.61
CA PRO A 350 -12.48 -15.33 5.11
C PRO A 350 -11.89 -16.21 6.23
N CYS A 351 -10.57 -16.27 6.41
CA CYS A 351 -9.95 -17.02 7.51
C CYS A 351 -10.07 -16.28 8.85
N HIS A 352 -10.21 -14.95 8.80
CA HIS A 352 -10.30 -14.09 9.97
C HIS A 352 -11.53 -13.16 9.92
N ALA A 353 -12.62 -13.62 9.31
CA ALA A 353 -13.86 -12.85 9.23
C ALA A 353 -14.33 -12.40 10.62
N ASP A 354 -14.66 -11.12 10.75
CA ASP A 354 -15.07 -10.49 11.99
C ASP A 354 -16.49 -10.95 12.37
N ALA A 355 -16.58 -11.96 13.23
CA ALA A 355 -17.86 -12.48 13.69
C ALA A 355 -18.66 -11.47 14.54
N SER A 356 -18.05 -10.36 14.99
CA SER A 356 -18.71 -9.37 15.85
C SER A 356 -19.74 -8.50 15.09
N ILE A 357 -19.64 -8.41 13.76
CA ILE A 357 -20.56 -7.63 12.92
C ILE A 357 -21.78 -8.43 12.43
N GLY A 358 -21.84 -9.71 12.81
CA GLY A 358 -23.00 -10.58 12.62
C GLY A 358 -22.65 -11.94 12.07
N GLU A 359 -23.50 -12.93 12.36
CA GLU A 359 -23.34 -14.32 11.87
C GLU A 359 -23.39 -14.45 10.34
N TRP A 360 -23.87 -13.42 9.65
CA TRP A 360 -23.91 -13.35 8.19
C TRP A 360 -22.53 -13.11 7.57
N ASN A 361 -21.59 -12.53 8.32
CA ASN A 361 -20.28 -12.17 7.79
C ASN A 361 -19.36 -13.39 7.72
N LEU A 362 -19.07 -13.85 6.51
CA LEU A 362 -18.21 -15.01 6.26
C LEU A 362 -16.86 -14.65 5.62
N TRP A 363 -16.65 -13.38 5.25
CA TRP A 363 -15.54 -13.00 4.37
C TRP A 363 -14.75 -11.78 4.83
N TRP A 364 -15.36 -10.88 5.59
CA TRP A 364 -14.81 -9.56 5.85
C TRP A 364 -14.20 -9.49 7.23
N ALA A 365 -12.95 -9.08 7.35
CA ALA A 365 -12.28 -8.93 8.63
C ALA A 365 -12.49 -7.51 9.20
N GLU A 366 -11.44 -6.93 9.78
CA GLU A 366 -11.43 -5.53 10.23
C GLU A 366 -11.66 -4.52 9.09
N PRO A 367 -11.93 -3.25 9.45
CA PRO A 367 -11.89 -2.15 8.49
C PRO A 367 -10.51 -2.00 7.83
N THR A 368 -10.50 -1.60 6.56
CA THR A 368 -9.31 -1.24 5.80
C THR A 368 -8.60 0.00 6.37
N ASN A 369 -7.35 0.20 5.94
CA ASN A 369 -6.53 1.37 6.20
C ASN A 369 -6.79 2.47 5.14
N PRO A 370 -7.39 3.61 5.52
CA PRO A 370 -7.70 4.70 4.60
C PRO A 370 -6.55 5.67 4.36
N THR A 371 -5.36 5.43 4.93
CA THR A 371 -4.15 6.21 4.65
C THR A 371 -3.18 5.49 3.71
N LEU A 372 -3.56 4.31 3.21
CA LEU A 372 -2.79 3.53 2.25
C LEU A 372 -3.44 3.64 0.87
N PRO A 373 -2.77 4.23 -0.14
CA PRO A 373 -3.27 4.24 -1.51
C PRO A 373 -3.17 2.86 -2.18
N VAL A 374 -3.99 2.64 -3.22
CA VAL A 374 -3.80 1.52 -4.15
C VAL A 374 -2.75 1.87 -5.22
N ASP A 375 -2.22 0.85 -5.90
CA ASP A 375 -1.32 1.05 -7.04
C ASP A 375 -1.98 1.96 -8.11
N PRO A 376 -1.37 3.10 -8.48
CA PRO A 376 -1.94 4.05 -9.44
C PRO A 376 -2.06 3.51 -10.87
N ASN A 377 -1.50 2.33 -11.17
CA ASN A 377 -1.71 1.65 -12.46
C ASN A 377 -3.02 0.84 -12.49
N LEU A 378 -3.73 0.73 -11.36
CA LEU A 378 -5.05 0.11 -11.32
C LEU A 378 -6.12 1.04 -11.88
N SER A 379 -7.15 0.45 -12.47
CA SER A 379 -8.31 1.13 -13.01
C SER A 379 -9.49 0.14 -13.09
N PHE A 380 -10.67 0.64 -13.41
CA PHE A 380 -11.82 -0.22 -13.71
C PHE A 380 -11.50 -1.24 -14.82
N GLU A 381 -10.77 -0.82 -15.85
CA GLU A 381 -10.42 -1.68 -16.99
C GLU A 381 -9.39 -2.76 -16.58
N THR A 382 -8.38 -2.43 -15.78
CA THR A 382 -7.36 -3.42 -15.38
C THR A 382 -7.90 -4.47 -14.42
N LEU A 383 -8.96 -4.15 -13.68
CA LEU A 383 -9.66 -5.06 -12.78
C LEU A 383 -10.80 -5.84 -13.46
N ALA A 384 -11.16 -5.51 -14.70
CA ALA A 384 -12.27 -6.14 -15.39
C ALA A 384 -12.12 -7.67 -15.50
N GLY A 385 -13.22 -8.39 -15.27
CA GLY A 385 -13.24 -9.85 -15.34
C GLY A 385 -12.70 -10.56 -14.09
N ARG A 386 -12.27 -9.82 -13.07
CA ARG A 386 -11.91 -10.35 -11.75
C ARG A 386 -13.13 -10.52 -10.85
N SER A 387 -13.06 -11.42 -9.88
CA SER A 387 -14.08 -11.48 -8.83
C SER A 387 -13.98 -10.28 -7.88
N VAL A 388 -15.06 -9.94 -7.17
CA VAL A 388 -15.03 -8.94 -6.09
C VAL A 388 -14.02 -9.34 -5.01
N ALA A 389 -13.91 -10.63 -4.70
CA ALA A 389 -12.86 -11.17 -3.84
C ALA A 389 -11.46 -10.82 -4.34
N ARG A 390 -11.18 -11.01 -5.63
CA ARG A 390 -9.87 -10.68 -6.21
C ARG A 390 -9.60 -9.18 -6.27
N VAL A 391 -10.62 -8.36 -6.50
CA VAL A 391 -10.47 -6.90 -6.40
C VAL A 391 -10.08 -6.52 -4.97
N ALA A 392 -10.79 -7.03 -3.96
CA ALA A 392 -10.48 -6.75 -2.56
C ALA A 392 -9.09 -7.28 -2.14
N GLN A 393 -8.68 -8.46 -2.63
CA GLN A 393 -7.32 -8.97 -2.43
C GLN A 393 -6.25 -8.07 -3.07
N THR A 394 -6.53 -7.51 -4.25
CA THR A 394 -5.63 -6.57 -4.93
C THR A 394 -5.48 -5.26 -4.14
N TYR A 395 -6.55 -4.80 -3.50
CA TYR A 395 -6.50 -3.64 -2.60
C TYR A 395 -5.74 -3.95 -1.31
N GLY A 396 -5.82 -5.20 -0.85
CA GLY A 396 -5.24 -5.65 0.40
C GLY A 396 -5.86 -4.87 1.56
N ASP A 397 -5.02 -4.12 2.27
CA ASP A 397 -5.45 -3.28 3.38
C ASP A 397 -5.89 -1.88 2.95
N SER A 398 -5.67 -1.45 1.70
CA SER A 398 -6.08 -0.13 1.25
C SER A 398 -7.60 0.02 1.26
N ALA A 399 -8.09 1.17 1.74
CA ALA A 399 -9.49 1.52 1.62
C ALA A 399 -9.87 2.03 0.22
N GLY A 400 -8.94 2.09 -0.74
CA GLY A 400 -9.16 2.72 -2.04
C GLY A 400 -8.94 4.23 -2.00
N GLY A 401 -9.83 4.98 -2.67
CA GLY A 401 -9.73 6.44 -2.83
C GLY A 401 -8.88 6.84 -4.03
N THR A 402 -9.23 7.97 -4.65
CA THR A 402 -8.41 8.59 -5.69
C THR A 402 -7.17 9.22 -5.05
N GLY A 403 -5.98 8.78 -5.44
CA GLY A 403 -4.72 9.29 -4.91
C GLY A 403 -4.19 10.52 -5.65
N TYR A 404 -3.56 11.43 -4.91
CA TYR A 404 -3.05 12.70 -5.40
C TYR A 404 -1.59 12.93 -5.00
N ASP A 405 -0.74 13.21 -6.00
CA ASP A 405 0.66 13.61 -5.84
C ASP A 405 0.78 15.15 -5.98
N ILE A 406 1.07 15.85 -4.87
CA ILE A 406 1.22 17.31 -4.84
C ILE A 406 2.57 17.78 -5.40
N ALA A 407 3.53 16.89 -5.64
CA ALA A 407 4.77 17.22 -6.33
C ALA A 407 4.50 17.72 -7.76
N ARG A 408 3.37 17.33 -8.35
CA ARG A 408 2.87 17.83 -9.65
C ARG A 408 2.47 19.32 -9.62
N LEU A 409 2.23 19.89 -8.44
CA LEU A 409 1.80 21.28 -8.27
C LEU A 409 3.00 22.19 -7.96
N ASP A 410 2.96 23.45 -8.40
CA ASP A 410 4.00 24.46 -8.11
C ASP A 410 3.84 25.08 -6.70
N LEU A 411 3.62 24.22 -5.70
CA LEU A 411 3.43 24.61 -4.30
C LEU A 411 4.74 25.16 -3.71
N PRO A 412 4.67 26.24 -2.89
CA PRO A 412 5.82 26.73 -2.13
C PRO A 412 6.34 25.69 -1.14
N LEU A 413 7.67 25.59 -1.06
CA LEU A 413 8.35 24.73 -0.07
C LEU A 413 8.26 25.34 1.34
N ASP A 414 8.07 24.49 2.34
CA ASP A 414 8.29 24.85 3.74
C ASP A 414 9.79 25.20 3.94
N PRO A 415 10.13 26.37 4.48
CA PRO A 415 11.53 26.76 4.70
C PRO A 415 12.31 25.83 5.65
N GLN A 416 11.63 25.15 6.56
CA GLN A 416 12.24 24.27 7.55
C GLN A 416 12.42 22.84 7.02
N THR A 417 11.36 22.27 6.43
CA THR A 417 11.40 20.88 5.97
C THR A 417 11.87 20.74 4.52
N GLN A 418 11.86 21.84 3.75
CA GLN A 418 12.09 21.85 2.30
C GLN A 418 11.13 20.93 1.52
N ARG A 419 9.95 20.64 2.08
CA ARG A 419 8.88 19.84 1.44
C ARG A 419 7.71 20.73 1.02
N LYS A 420 7.01 20.32 -0.04
CA LYS A 420 5.69 20.88 -0.37
C LYS A 420 4.68 20.43 0.68
N TRP A 421 3.66 21.24 0.89
CA TRP A 421 2.58 20.91 1.81
C TRP A 421 1.31 21.68 1.49
N PHE A 422 0.18 21.21 2.00
CA PHE A 422 -1.07 21.95 2.03
C PHE A 422 -1.82 21.68 3.33
N ARG A 423 -2.88 22.46 3.57
CA ARG A 423 -3.79 22.27 4.72
C ARG A 423 -5.25 22.25 4.33
N TYR A 424 -5.58 22.98 3.27
CA TYR A 424 -6.94 23.07 2.76
C TYR A 424 -7.04 22.32 1.45
N VAL A 425 -8.12 21.57 1.28
CA VAL A 425 -8.49 20.91 0.03
C VAL A 425 -9.85 21.47 -0.37
N ARG A 426 -9.99 21.83 -1.64
CA ARG A 426 -11.22 22.29 -2.24
C ARG A 426 -11.57 21.36 -3.38
N ILE A 427 -12.84 21.00 -3.46
CA ILE A 427 -13.39 20.14 -4.49
C ILE A 427 -14.53 20.91 -5.15
N ASP A 428 -14.44 21.08 -6.46
CA ASP A 428 -15.44 21.73 -7.30
C ASP A 428 -16.00 20.70 -8.30
N ASP A 429 -17.31 20.73 -8.59
CA ASP A 429 -17.89 19.93 -9.68
C ASP A 429 -17.17 20.22 -11.01
N ALA A 430 -16.73 19.18 -11.71
CA ALA A 430 -16.08 19.37 -13.00
C ALA A 430 -17.12 19.71 -14.08
N PRO A 431 -16.76 20.51 -15.11
CA PRO A 431 -17.68 20.83 -16.19
C PRO A 431 -18.26 19.58 -16.88
N GLY A 432 -19.56 19.33 -16.70
CA GLY A 432 -20.24 18.16 -17.25
C GLY A 432 -19.93 16.85 -16.52
N GLY A 433 -19.34 16.92 -15.32
CA GLY A 433 -18.92 15.78 -14.50
C GLY A 433 -20.08 15.04 -13.85
N GLY A 434 -21.10 15.75 -13.38
CA GLY A 434 -22.35 15.11 -12.95
C GLY A 434 -22.68 15.26 -11.47
N ALA A 435 -21.93 16.09 -10.71
CA ALA A 435 -22.09 16.39 -9.28
C ALA A 435 -21.41 15.42 -8.29
N PRO A 436 -20.07 15.44 -8.15
CA PRO A 436 -19.32 14.50 -7.31
C PRO A 436 -19.86 14.35 -5.88
N GLU A 437 -19.80 13.12 -5.38
CA GLU A 437 -19.95 12.79 -3.96
C GLU A 437 -18.61 12.59 -3.26
N ILE A 438 -18.55 13.03 -1.99
CA ILE A 438 -17.36 12.93 -1.15
C ILE A 438 -17.75 12.22 0.15
N ASP A 439 -17.09 11.11 0.43
CA ASP A 439 -17.15 10.32 1.67
C ASP A 439 -16.09 10.81 2.66
N ALA A 440 -14.85 10.98 2.21
CA ALA A 440 -13.76 11.47 3.07
C ALA A 440 -12.57 12.00 2.27
N VAL A 441 -11.65 12.69 2.97
CA VAL A 441 -10.31 13.00 2.46
C VAL A 441 -9.29 12.61 3.54
N ALA A 442 -8.29 11.81 3.16
CA ALA A 442 -7.26 11.30 4.07
C ALA A 442 -5.84 11.73 3.67
N ASP A 443 -4.99 11.93 4.67
CA ASP A 443 -3.55 12.07 4.53
C ASP A 443 -2.94 10.67 4.31
N VAL A 444 -2.03 10.53 3.35
CA VAL A 444 -1.32 9.25 3.15
C VAL A 444 -0.27 9.11 4.25
N SER A 445 -0.19 7.91 4.84
CA SER A 445 0.80 7.63 5.89
C SER A 445 2.00 6.88 5.33
N CYS A 446 3.18 7.19 5.85
CA CYS A 446 4.40 6.48 5.51
C CYS A 446 5.37 6.39 6.71
N PRO A 447 6.33 5.45 6.70
CA PRO A 447 7.46 5.53 7.61
C PRO A 447 8.17 6.88 7.46
N GLY A 448 8.48 7.51 8.60
CA GLY A 448 9.13 8.82 8.65
C GLY A 448 8.21 10.02 8.48
N ASP A 449 6.89 9.83 8.36
CA ASP A 449 5.93 10.94 8.40
C ASP A 449 5.88 11.59 9.81
N TYR A 450 5.10 12.66 9.96
CA TYR A 450 5.03 13.42 11.21
C TYR A 450 4.45 12.62 12.40
N LYS A 451 3.70 11.55 12.15
CA LYS A 451 3.04 10.66 13.12
C LYS A 451 3.85 9.39 13.35
N HIS A 452 4.61 8.96 12.35
CA HIS A 452 5.38 7.73 12.30
C HIS A 452 6.89 8.02 12.12
N PRO A 453 7.54 8.76 13.04
CA PRO A 453 8.93 9.14 12.88
C PRO A 453 9.86 7.91 12.81
N ALA A 454 11.01 8.08 12.15
CA ALA A 454 12.05 7.06 12.12
C ALA A 454 12.41 6.61 13.55
N PRO A 455 12.66 5.31 13.77
CA PRO A 455 13.14 4.80 15.05
C PRO A 455 14.39 5.54 15.51
N LEU A 456 14.43 5.93 16.78
CA LEU A 456 15.65 6.49 17.34
C LEU A 456 16.73 5.40 17.37
N GLY A 457 17.88 5.66 16.75
CA GLY A 457 18.97 4.69 16.63
C GLY A 457 19.07 4.01 15.26
N ASP A 458 18.12 4.24 14.35
CA ASP A 458 18.25 3.84 12.94
C ASP A 458 19.20 4.83 12.24
N VAL A 459 20.45 4.39 12.05
CA VAL A 459 21.54 5.23 11.53
C VAL A 459 21.69 5.04 10.02
N ASN A 460 21.34 3.86 9.51
CA ASN A 460 21.46 3.52 8.10
C ASN A 460 20.23 3.96 7.28
N GLY A 461 19.10 4.25 7.92
CA GLY A 461 17.84 4.66 7.32
C GLY A 461 17.04 3.50 6.71
N ASP A 462 17.20 2.28 7.23
CA ASP A 462 16.50 1.08 6.77
C ASP A 462 15.21 0.79 7.55
N TRP A 463 14.81 1.72 8.43
CA TRP A 463 13.62 1.67 9.27
C TRP A 463 13.67 0.64 10.39
N ARG A 464 14.86 0.14 10.71
CA ARG A 464 15.09 -0.80 11.80
C ARG A 464 16.27 -0.31 12.62
N VAL A 465 16.32 -0.78 13.86
CA VAL A 465 17.48 -0.58 14.72
C VAL A 465 18.08 -1.95 14.98
N ASP A 466 19.20 -2.25 14.35
CA ASP A 466 19.86 -3.55 14.48
C ASP A 466 21.38 -3.48 14.58
N ALA A 467 22.04 -4.64 14.47
CA ALA A 467 23.50 -4.74 14.60
C ALA A 467 24.26 -3.95 13.52
N THR A 468 23.60 -3.63 12.40
CA THR A 468 24.14 -2.80 11.33
C THR A 468 24.28 -1.36 11.80
N ASP A 469 23.26 -0.81 12.47
CA ASP A 469 23.31 0.52 13.06
C ASP A 469 24.37 0.62 14.14
N GLU A 470 24.44 -0.40 15.01
CA GLU A 470 25.43 -0.46 16.08
C GLU A 470 26.85 -0.46 15.49
N ALA A 471 27.07 -1.21 14.40
CA ALA A 471 28.35 -1.24 13.70
C ALA A 471 28.72 0.12 13.10
N ILE A 472 27.75 0.86 12.54
CA ILE A 472 27.99 2.19 11.96
C ILE A 472 28.41 3.18 13.05
N VAL A 473 27.70 3.23 14.18
CA VAL A 473 28.06 4.12 15.30
C VAL A 473 29.43 3.72 15.86
N THR A 474 29.67 2.42 16.06
CA THR A 474 30.95 1.90 16.58
C THR A 474 32.13 2.28 15.68
N GLU A 475 31.98 2.22 14.35
CA GLU A 475 33.03 2.59 13.40
C GLU A 475 33.36 4.10 13.46
N ARG A 476 32.42 4.93 13.93
CA ARG A 476 32.54 6.39 13.96
C ARG A 476 32.83 6.98 15.35
N LEU A 477 33.03 6.14 16.37
CA LEU A 477 33.36 6.61 17.72
C LEU A 477 34.60 7.54 17.74
N GLY A 478 34.44 8.68 18.42
CA GLY A 478 35.44 9.72 18.57
C GLY A 478 35.51 10.73 17.41
N VAL A 479 34.62 10.64 16.42
CA VAL A 479 34.52 11.63 15.34
C VAL A 479 33.78 12.88 15.82
N GLU A 480 34.36 14.05 15.55
CA GLU A 480 33.73 15.36 15.77
C GLU A 480 32.94 15.78 14.52
N ILE A 481 31.74 16.33 14.72
CA ILE A 481 30.88 16.83 13.67
C ILE A 481 31.11 18.33 13.49
N THR A 482 31.91 18.68 12.48
CA THR A 482 32.30 20.08 12.22
C THR A 482 31.31 20.85 11.33
N ASP A 483 30.44 20.14 10.61
CA ASP A 483 29.40 20.67 9.74
C ASP A 483 28.33 19.60 9.46
N SER A 484 27.19 20.02 8.90
CA SER A 484 26.03 19.15 8.63
C SER A 484 26.26 18.15 7.51
N ASP A 485 27.29 18.34 6.68
CA ASP A 485 27.57 17.48 5.53
C ASP A 485 28.52 16.32 5.90
N ASN A 486 29.00 16.28 7.15
CA ASN A 486 29.85 15.21 7.64
C ASN A 486 29.11 13.86 7.56
N PRO A 487 29.63 12.84 6.85
CA PRO A 487 29.00 11.52 6.79
C PRO A 487 28.84 10.81 8.14
N ALA A 488 29.51 11.27 9.19
CA ALA A 488 29.36 10.77 10.55
C ALA A 488 28.24 11.48 11.34
N ALA A 489 27.66 12.56 10.82
CA ALA A 489 26.62 13.32 11.50
C ALA A 489 25.38 12.46 11.79
N LYS A 490 25.09 11.46 10.94
CA LYS A 490 24.00 10.50 11.18
C LYS A 490 24.22 9.63 12.43
N ALA A 491 25.48 9.42 12.84
CA ALA A 491 25.84 8.64 14.01
C ALA A 491 25.93 9.48 15.30
N ASP A 492 25.82 10.81 15.21
CA ASP A 492 25.69 11.72 16.36
C ASP A 492 24.19 11.87 16.67
N LEU A 493 23.66 10.89 17.39
CA LEU A 493 22.23 10.72 17.64
C LEU A 493 21.70 11.67 18.72
N ASN A 494 22.58 12.11 19.63
CA ASN A 494 22.22 13.07 20.67
C ASN A 494 22.45 14.54 20.24
N GLY A 495 23.17 14.77 19.14
CA GLY A 495 23.39 16.08 18.53
C GLY A 495 24.34 16.98 19.30
N ASP A 496 25.24 16.43 20.11
CA ASP A 496 26.20 17.22 20.90
C ASP A 496 27.46 17.62 20.11
N GLY A 497 27.56 17.16 18.85
CA GLY A 497 28.65 17.46 17.94
C GLY A 497 29.76 16.42 17.96
N ARG A 498 29.59 15.27 18.64
CA ARG A 498 30.56 14.17 18.66
C ARG A 498 29.83 12.83 18.65
N VAL A 499 30.34 11.89 17.86
CA VAL A 499 29.94 10.49 17.96
C VAL A 499 30.68 9.82 19.12
N ASP A 500 30.01 9.45 20.19
CA ASP A 500 30.59 8.77 21.35
C ASP A 500 29.71 7.65 21.96
N GLU A 501 30.07 7.21 23.17
CA GLU A 501 29.38 6.11 23.85
C GLU A 501 27.90 6.43 24.13
N ALA A 502 27.54 7.72 24.25
CA ALA A 502 26.15 8.11 24.43
C ALA A 502 25.30 7.84 23.18
N ASP A 503 25.87 7.97 21.98
CA ASP A 503 25.18 7.60 20.74
C ASP A 503 25.06 6.09 20.60
N LEU A 504 26.10 5.36 20.99
CA LEU A 504 26.07 3.89 21.01
C LEU A 504 25.01 3.37 21.98
N GLU A 505 24.88 3.99 23.16
CA GLU A 505 23.84 3.66 24.14
C GLU A 505 22.43 3.90 23.57
N ILE A 506 22.23 4.94 22.76
CA ILE A 506 20.95 5.19 22.07
C ILE A 506 20.62 4.03 21.13
N VAL A 507 21.55 3.58 20.28
CA VAL A 507 21.29 2.44 19.38
C VAL A 507 20.98 1.18 20.19
N GLN A 508 21.83 0.84 21.16
CA GLN A 508 21.69 -0.37 21.96
C GLN A 508 20.39 -0.40 22.77
N ALA A 509 19.91 0.76 23.25
CA ALA A 509 18.64 0.87 23.96
C ALA A 509 17.41 0.65 23.05
N ASN A 510 17.58 0.80 21.73
CA ASN A 510 16.50 0.70 20.74
C ASN A 510 16.64 -0.51 19.81
N ILE A 511 17.65 -1.38 19.97
CA ILE A 511 17.81 -2.59 19.15
C ILE A 511 16.52 -3.43 19.11
N GLY A 512 16.14 -3.84 17.90
CA GLY A 512 14.92 -4.59 17.61
C GLY A 512 13.70 -3.70 17.36
N THR A 513 13.84 -2.37 17.45
CA THR A 513 12.77 -1.44 17.04
C THR A 513 12.64 -1.44 15.52
N ILE A 514 11.40 -1.43 15.06
CA ILE A 514 11.02 -1.45 13.64
C ILE A 514 10.02 -0.31 13.44
N ALA A 515 10.18 0.47 12.37
CA ALA A 515 9.29 1.58 12.07
C ALA A 515 7.88 1.10 11.70
N TRP A 516 6.92 2.02 11.79
CA TRP A 516 5.54 1.75 11.40
C TRP A 516 5.47 1.27 9.94
N GLY A 517 4.63 0.28 9.66
CA GLY A 517 4.45 -0.28 8.32
C GLY A 517 5.58 -1.21 7.83
N GLN A 518 6.55 -1.54 8.69
CA GLN A 518 7.66 -2.46 8.38
C GLN A 518 7.53 -3.78 9.19
N ARG A 519 8.02 -4.91 8.66
CA ARG A 519 7.86 -6.25 9.27
C ARG A 519 9.09 -6.83 9.95
#